data_AF-A0A1E2WR08-F1
#
_entry.id   AF-A0A1E2WR08-F1
#
_cell.length_a   1.000
_cell.length_b   1.000
_cell.length_c   1.000
_cell.angle_alpha   90.00
_cell.angle_beta   90.00
_cell.angle_gamma   90.00
#
_symmetry.space_group_name_H-M   'P 1'
#
loop_
_entity.id
_entity.type
_entity.pdbx_description
1 polymer ?
#
loop_
_entity_poly.entity_id
_entity_poly.type
_entity_poly.pdbx_seq_one_letter_code
_entity_poly.pdbx_strand_id
1 'polypeptide(L)'
;MDLASLAARIEQLEAEQNLRRKNIVWLKNYFDALKQEFQDRPELQQIQCMEEAILQLTAQVAELQQHFNHSPTPSLINSLDNLNNNDVTGTTTEKANIDDDEIVKKFFERVEQQKETPVLTETATIIENASLTETEQDNLINIAEEQAQNSRAFNEQDFKIERMMWLANRIYAAEESVQEIPINSEEFFRLYDARERDFSERNLRRINLNGKNFSSLNFSKANLAESNLSEVNLSSTKLNETNLDGANLQKIKLNSVNLEKATLKKANLSGAYIYDINLSGANLSGANLSGANLRKAKLNGSDLSNANLSNANLLEANLEGANLTGANLEQAIYNENTVFPKDFVSEKNAYLIAPGSSLTNANLAGADLKQVNLTGANLKWANINSANLESADLSEANLSGANLTRANLCNTKLIQTDMSGAKLSETKLTGANLTAANLNTANLIQADLQSTNLTAAELGGANLKNSKFNGSTNLSGANLSGVNLVGVSIYGNLSGANLSKANLCGAHLHALNLTAANLIGADLRGANLNHAKLEKANLKDANLSGATLENAKLTGAIMPDGTTHE
;
A
#
# COMPACT_ATOMS: atom_id res chain seq x y z
N MET A 1 -34.22 -18.46 0.13
CA MET A 1 -33.99 -17.00 0.13
C MET A 1 -33.03 -16.73 -1.00
N ASP A 2 -33.49 -16.01 -2.03
CA ASP A 2 -32.76 -15.73 -3.26
C ASP A 2 -31.72 -14.63 -2.99
N LEU A 3 -30.52 -14.72 -3.61
CA LEU A 3 -29.48 -13.69 -3.56
C LEU A 3 -30.04 -12.29 -3.92
N ALA A 4 -31.00 -12.21 -4.83
CA ALA A 4 -31.69 -10.98 -5.18
C ALA A 4 -32.55 -10.44 -4.02
N SER A 5 -33.20 -11.31 -3.24
CA SER A 5 -33.99 -10.89 -2.07
C SER A 5 -33.10 -10.46 -0.89
N LEU A 6 -31.89 -11.02 -0.79
CA LEU A 6 -30.91 -10.61 0.22
C LEU A 6 -30.29 -9.25 -0.13
N ALA A 7 -29.97 -9.02 -1.41
CA ALA A 7 -29.47 -7.73 -1.90
C ALA A 7 -30.50 -6.61 -1.74
N ALA A 8 -31.76 -6.85 -2.12
CA ALA A 8 -32.85 -5.90 -1.90
C ALA A 8 -33.07 -5.58 -0.42
N ARG A 9 -32.86 -6.56 0.48
CA ARG A 9 -32.96 -6.34 1.93
C ARG A 9 -31.79 -5.53 2.47
N ILE A 10 -30.59 -5.67 1.90
CA ILE A 10 -29.42 -4.86 2.25
C ILE A 10 -29.62 -3.42 1.78
N GLU A 11 -30.04 -3.20 0.53
CA GLU A 11 -30.36 -1.86 0.00
C GLU A 11 -31.43 -1.15 0.86
N GLN A 12 -32.45 -1.90 1.30
CA GLN A 12 -33.50 -1.37 2.18
C GLN A 12 -32.94 -0.95 3.56
N LEU A 13 -32.05 -1.75 4.14
CA LEU A 13 -31.41 -1.44 5.42
C LEU A 13 -30.45 -0.25 5.30
N GLU A 14 -29.77 -0.10 4.17
CA GLU A 14 -28.90 1.05 3.90
C GLU A 14 -29.69 2.34 3.66
N ALA A 15 -30.84 2.26 3.01
CA ALA A 15 -31.77 3.39 2.88
C ALA A 15 -32.31 3.83 4.26
N GLU A 16 -32.67 2.87 5.13
CA GLU A 16 -33.10 3.15 6.50
C GLU A 16 -31.97 3.76 7.34
N GLN A 17 -30.73 3.29 7.20
CA GLN A 17 -29.55 3.87 7.86
C GLN A 17 -29.26 5.29 7.41
N ASN A 18 -29.35 5.57 6.11
CA ASN A 18 -29.14 6.91 5.55
C ASN A 18 -30.21 7.90 6.00
N LEU A 19 -31.46 7.45 6.15
CA LEU A 19 -32.54 8.25 6.73
C LEU A 19 -32.25 8.58 8.20
N ARG A 20 -31.76 7.60 8.98
CA ARG A 20 -31.36 7.81 10.37
C ARG A 20 -30.20 8.81 10.50
N ARG A 21 -29.20 8.77 9.61
CA ARG A 21 -28.11 9.77 9.56
C ARG A 21 -28.62 11.18 9.29
N LYS A 22 -29.53 11.34 8.31
CA LYS A 22 -30.16 12.64 8.00
C LYS A 22 -30.95 13.18 9.21
N ASN A 23 -31.65 12.31 9.93
CA ASN A 23 -32.38 12.70 11.14
C ASN A 23 -31.45 13.14 12.27
N ILE A 24 -30.29 12.49 12.44
CA ILE A 24 -29.29 12.88 13.46
C ILE A 24 -28.66 14.24 13.14
N VAL A 25 -28.31 14.50 11.88
CA VAL A 25 -27.78 15.82 11.45
C VAL A 25 -28.82 16.92 11.60
N TRP A 26 -30.08 16.63 11.24
CA TRP A 26 -31.19 17.56 11.46
C TRP A 26 -31.40 17.86 12.95
N LEU A 27 -31.36 16.84 13.81
CA LEU A 27 -31.48 17.00 15.26
C LEU A 27 -30.32 17.84 15.82
N LYS A 28 -29.07 17.63 15.37
CA LYS A 28 -27.93 18.46 15.78
C LYS A 28 -28.14 19.94 15.45
N ASN A 29 -28.51 20.25 14.21
CA ASN A 29 -28.75 21.63 13.78
C ASN A 29 -29.94 22.27 14.52
N TYR A 30 -30.97 21.48 14.85
CA TYR A 30 -32.11 21.91 15.64
C TYR A 30 -31.73 22.21 17.10
N PHE A 31 -30.89 21.38 17.72
CA PHE A 31 -30.37 21.61 19.06
C PHE A 31 -29.44 22.82 19.12
N ASP A 32 -28.61 23.05 18.10
CA ASP A 32 -27.75 24.24 18.03
C ASP A 32 -28.56 25.53 17.87
N ALA A 33 -29.65 25.49 17.09
CA ALA A 33 -30.60 26.60 16.97
C ALA A 33 -31.35 26.87 18.28
N LEU A 34 -31.83 25.83 18.97
CA LEU A 34 -32.47 25.95 20.28
C LEU A 34 -31.50 26.48 21.35
N LYS A 35 -30.23 26.09 21.29
CA LYS A 35 -29.18 26.58 22.21
C LYS A 35 -28.90 28.06 22.03
N GLN A 36 -28.93 28.55 20.78
CA GLN A 36 -28.87 29.99 20.48
C GLN A 36 -30.13 30.71 21.00
N GLU A 37 -31.32 30.14 20.77
CA GLU A 37 -32.60 30.72 21.22
C GLU A 37 -32.73 30.78 22.76
N PHE A 38 -32.07 29.87 23.48
CA PHE A 38 -32.05 29.86 24.96
C PHE A 38 -31.09 30.89 25.58
N GLN A 39 -30.02 31.28 24.88
CA GLN A 39 -29.06 32.27 25.39
C GLN A 39 -29.60 33.70 25.36
N ASP A 40 -30.57 34.00 24.48
CA ASP A 40 -31.12 35.34 24.28
C ASP A 40 -32.46 35.58 25.01
N ARG A 41 -32.84 34.71 25.96
CA ARG A 41 -34.14 34.82 26.66
C ARG A 41 -34.11 35.87 27.80
N PRO A 42 -35.02 36.88 27.77
CA PRO A 42 -35.08 37.93 28.79
C PRO A 42 -35.45 37.41 30.19
N GLU A 43 -36.06 36.23 30.29
CA GLU A 43 -36.41 35.58 31.56
C GLU A 43 -35.16 35.11 32.33
N LEU A 44 -34.06 34.77 31.64
CA LEU A 44 -32.79 34.39 32.29
C LEU A 44 -32.09 35.61 32.92
N GLN A 45 -32.21 36.79 32.28
CA GLN A 45 -31.80 38.07 32.87
C GLN A 45 -32.68 38.47 34.04
N GLN A 46 -34.00 38.19 34.00
CA GLN A 46 -34.89 38.44 35.14
C GLN A 46 -34.59 37.50 36.33
N ILE A 47 -34.29 36.23 36.07
CA ILE A 47 -33.89 35.27 37.11
C ILE A 47 -32.54 35.68 37.72
N GLN A 48 -31.56 36.10 36.93
CA GLN A 48 -30.28 36.62 37.44
C GLN A 48 -30.46 37.92 38.24
N CYS A 49 -31.30 38.85 37.78
CA CYS A 49 -31.67 40.04 38.56
C CYS A 49 -32.39 39.68 39.87
N MET A 50 -33.24 38.65 39.86
CA MET A 50 -33.91 38.16 41.07
C MET A 50 -32.93 37.44 42.00
N GLU A 51 -31.98 36.68 41.50
CA GLU A 51 -30.91 36.05 42.30
C GLU A 51 -30.02 37.12 42.95
N GLU A 52 -29.64 38.17 42.22
CA GLU A 52 -28.91 39.32 42.78
C GLU A 52 -29.73 40.09 43.82
N ALA A 53 -31.04 40.28 43.58
CA ALA A 53 -31.94 40.91 44.54
C ALA A 53 -32.12 40.06 45.81
N ILE A 54 -32.22 38.73 45.68
CA ILE A 54 -32.27 37.79 46.81
C ILE A 54 -30.94 37.82 47.57
N LEU A 55 -29.80 37.90 46.89
CA LEU A 55 -28.49 38.03 47.54
C LEU A 55 -28.36 39.34 48.30
N GLN A 56 -28.82 40.47 47.74
CA GLN A 56 -28.85 41.76 48.43
C GLN A 56 -29.80 41.76 49.62
N LEU A 57 -30.99 41.16 49.49
CA LEU A 57 -31.94 41.04 50.61
C LEU A 57 -31.39 40.11 51.70
N THR A 58 -30.69 39.04 51.34
CA THR A 58 -30.02 38.13 52.28
C THR A 58 -28.89 38.85 53.01
N ALA A 59 -28.13 39.69 52.32
CA ALA A 59 -27.11 40.56 52.92
C ALA A 59 -27.72 41.63 53.84
N GLN A 60 -28.84 42.27 53.45
CA GLN A 60 -29.55 43.23 54.29
C GLN A 60 -30.19 42.57 55.52
N VAL A 61 -30.70 41.34 55.39
CA VAL A 61 -31.19 40.56 56.53
C VAL A 61 -30.04 40.17 57.45
N ALA A 62 -28.86 39.82 56.91
CA ALA A 62 -27.66 39.57 57.69
C ALA A 62 -27.13 40.85 58.37
N GLU A 63 -27.20 42.02 57.72
CA GLU A 63 -26.88 43.32 58.31
C GLU A 63 -27.89 43.75 59.37
N LEU A 64 -29.19 43.48 59.18
CA LEU A 64 -30.23 43.71 60.19
C LEU A 64 -30.06 42.75 61.38
N GLN A 65 -29.68 41.50 61.13
CA GLN A 65 -29.33 40.53 62.18
C GLN A 65 -28.02 40.91 62.88
N GLN A 66 -27.05 41.51 62.19
CA GLN A 66 -25.88 42.13 62.82
C GLN A 66 -26.23 43.39 63.59
N HIS A 67 -27.18 44.22 63.14
CA HIS A 67 -27.69 45.37 63.88
C HIS A 67 -28.47 44.94 65.15
N PHE A 68 -29.14 43.79 65.11
CA PHE A 68 -29.73 43.14 66.28
C PHE A 68 -28.67 42.48 67.19
N ASN A 69 -27.57 41.97 66.63
CA ASN A 69 -26.48 41.30 67.38
C ASN A 69 -25.33 42.24 67.81
N HIS A 70 -25.35 43.52 67.41
CA HIS A 70 -24.41 44.57 67.83
C HIS A 70 -25.11 45.84 68.37
N SER A 71 -26.15 45.66 69.19
CA SER A 71 -26.41 46.54 70.34
C SER A 71 -26.13 45.79 71.64
N PRO A 72 -24.93 45.93 72.24
CA PRO A 72 -24.69 45.40 73.57
C PRO A 72 -25.09 46.46 74.59
N THR A 73 -26.26 46.31 75.20
CA THR A 73 -26.40 46.69 76.61
C THR A 73 -27.07 45.55 77.38
N PRO A 74 -26.50 45.14 78.53
CA PRO A 74 -26.26 46.03 79.66
C PRO A 74 -24.85 46.66 79.60
N SER A 75 -24.79 47.89 79.05
CA SER A 75 -23.64 48.81 78.95
C SER A 75 -22.23 48.23 78.71
N LEU A 76 -21.77 48.28 77.45
CA LEU A 76 -20.45 48.76 76.99
C LEU A 76 -19.12 48.14 77.56
N ILE A 77 -18.26 47.68 76.62
CA ILE A 77 -16.79 47.85 76.50
C ILE A 77 -15.87 46.59 76.49
N ASN A 78 -15.14 46.48 75.36
CA ASN A 78 -13.78 45.94 75.09
C ASN A 78 -13.54 44.54 74.46
N SER A 79 -13.21 44.62 73.15
CA SER A 79 -12.00 44.05 72.49
C SER A 79 -11.99 42.55 72.22
N LEU A 80 -12.37 42.06 71.03
CA LEU A 80 -11.65 42.10 69.73
C LEU A 80 -10.15 41.78 69.80
N ASP A 81 -9.80 40.78 68.99
CA ASP A 81 -8.51 40.57 68.33
C ASP A 81 -7.35 39.97 69.14
N ASN A 82 -7.19 38.66 68.95
CA ASN A 82 -6.02 38.14 68.25
C ASN A 82 -6.50 36.99 67.34
N LEU A 83 -6.80 37.26 66.06
CA LEU A 83 -5.85 37.23 64.94
C LEU A 83 -5.18 35.86 64.74
N ASN A 84 -5.51 35.27 63.58
CA ASN A 84 -4.58 34.70 62.61
C ASN A 84 -3.51 33.71 63.11
N ASN A 85 -3.61 32.46 62.66
CA ASN A 85 -2.87 32.05 61.45
C ASN A 85 -3.13 30.56 61.10
N ASN A 86 -3.58 30.38 59.87
CA ASN A 86 -3.29 29.34 58.89
C ASN A 86 -2.95 27.88 59.30
N ASP A 87 -3.62 27.02 58.52
CA ASP A 87 -3.13 25.80 57.86
C ASP A 87 -3.45 24.41 58.45
N VAL A 88 -4.14 23.65 57.58
CA VAL A 88 -3.83 22.27 57.16
C VAL A 88 -4.35 21.11 58.03
N THR A 89 -5.30 20.36 57.42
CA THR A 89 -5.61 18.92 57.56
C THR A 89 -6.12 18.45 58.93
N GLY A 90 -7.13 17.59 59.08
CA GLY A 90 -7.68 16.57 58.21
C GLY A 90 -7.96 15.35 59.10
N THR A 91 -9.22 14.94 59.25
CA THR A 91 -9.57 13.66 59.90
C THR A 91 -10.75 13.03 59.18
N THR A 92 -10.41 12.14 58.25
CA THR A 92 -10.95 10.78 58.07
C THR A 92 -12.45 10.54 58.33
N THR A 93 -13.18 10.24 57.26
CA THR A 93 -14.27 9.25 57.27
C THR A 93 -14.13 8.30 56.07
N GLU A 94 -13.75 7.06 56.36
CA GLU A 94 -13.88 5.93 55.46
C GLU A 94 -15.35 5.49 55.37
N LYS A 95 -15.84 5.46 54.12
CA LYS A 95 -16.81 4.55 53.49
C LYS A 95 -17.76 3.74 54.38
N ALA A 96 -19.05 4.07 54.28
CA ALA A 96 -20.10 3.07 54.16
C ALA A 96 -20.57 3.06 52.69
N ASN A 97 -20.33 1.92 52.04
CA ASN A 97 -20.68 1.62 50.65
C ASN A 97 -22.21 1.46 50.56
N ILE A 98 -22.91 2.42 49.95
CA ILE A 98 -24.33 2.26 49.58
C ILE A 98 -24.31 1.81 48.12
N ASP A 99 -24.89 0.63 47.88
CA ASP A 99 -24.97 -0.01 46.57
C ASP A 99 -25.84 0.81 45.60
N ASP A 100 -25.28 1.19 44.45
CA ASP A 100 -25.96 2.00 43.43
C ASP A 100 -27.21 1.28 42.89
N ASP A 101 -27.25 -0.06 42.92
CA ASP A 101 -28.40 -0.85 42.49
C ASP A 101 -29.63 -0.68 43.43
N GLU A 102 -29.42 -0.38 44.72
CA GLU A 102 -30.51 -0.15 45.69
C GLU A 102 -31.09 1.27 45.56
N ILE A 103 -30.26 2.25 45.18
CA ILE A 103 -30.69 3.62 44.87
C ILE A 103 -31.51 3.63 43.57
N VAL A 104 -31.05 2.90 42.56
CA VAL A 104 -31.75 2.72 41.27
C VAL A 104 -33.09 2.00 41.47
N LYS A 105 -33.14 0.95 42.29
CA LYS A 105 -34.39 0.23 42.58
C LYS A 105 -35.42 1.09 43.33
N LYS A 106 -35.01 1.87 44.34
CA LYS A 106 -35.91 2.80 45.07
C LYS A 106 -36.38 3.97 44.21
N PHE A 107 -35.59 4.39 43.23
CA PHE A 107 -35.99 5.38 42.23
C PHE A 107 -37.05 4.81 41.28
N PHE A 108 -36.88 3.58 40.77
CA PHE A 108 -37.88 2.94 39.90
C PHE A 108 -39.17 2.57 40.63
N GLU A 109 -39.12 2.14 41.90
CA GLU A 109 -40.32 1.94 42.73
C GLU A 109 -41.11 3.24 42.94
N ARG A 110 -40.44 4.41 43.00
CA ARG A 110 -41.11 5.73 43.02
C ARG A 110 -41.73 6.12 41.68
N VAL A 111 -41.06 5.81 40.57
CA VAL A 111 -41.53 6.12 39.21
C VAL A 111 -42.71 5.24 38.80
N GLU A 112 -42.77 3.97 39.23
CA GLU A 112 -43.90 3.05 38.96
C GLU A 112 -45.10 3.25 39.92
N GLN A 113 -44.89 3.74 41.14
CA GLN A 113 -45.98 3.90 42.13
C GLN A 113 -46.71 5.25 42.11
N GLN A 114 -46.24 6.27 41.37
CA GLN A 114 -47.04 7.48 41.16
C GLN A 114 -48.14 7.25 40.11
N LYS A 115 -49.17 6.48 40.52
CA LYS A 115 -50.52 6.73 40.03
C LYS A 115 -50.90 8.15 40.46
N GLU A 116 -51.26 8.96 39.47
CA GLU A 116 -52.01 10.20 39.58
C GLU A 116 -52.39 10.60 41.01
N THR A 117 -51.56 11.42 41.65
CA THR A 117 -52.00 12.21 42.80
C THR A 117 -51.66 13.66 42.48
N PRO A 118 -52.63 14.49 42.06
CA PRO A 118 -52.41 15.90 41.96
C PRO A 118 -52.13 16.44 43.36
N VAL A 119 -51.13 17.32 43.50
CA VAL A 119 -51.00 18.19 44.69
C VAL A 119 -52.16 19.18 44.65
N LEU A 120 -53.33 18.72 45.04
CA LEU A 120 -54.50 19.50 45.39
C LEU A 120 -55.08 18.83 46.63
N THR A 121 -54.47 19.07 47.79
CA THR A 121 -55.12 18.69 49.07
C THR A 121 -54.74 19.55 50.26
N GLU A 122 -53.96 20.62 50.08
CA GLU A 122 -53.72 21.59 51.18
C GLU A 122 -54.14 23.02 50.84
N THR A 123 -54.09 23.49 49.59
CA THR A 123 -54.53 24.86 49.24
C THR A 123 -56.05 24.99 49.08
N ALA A 124 -56.74 24.00 48.50
CA ALA A 124 -58.21 24.03 48.36
C ALA A 124 -58.92 23.99 49.73
N THR A 125 -58.38 23.22 50.67
CA THR A 125 -58.88 23.07 52.05
C THR A 125 -58.67 24.32 52.90
N ILE A 126 -57.69 25.17 52.55
CA ILE A 126 -57.44 26.48 53.19
C ILE A 126 -58.38 27.54 52.60
N ILE A 127 -58.69 27.49 51.30
CA ILE A 127 -59.55 28.48 50.62
C ILE A 127 -61.04 28.32 51.00
N GLU A 128 -61.52 27.10 51.26
CA GLU A 128 -62.90 26.87 51.75
C GLU A 128 -63.14 27.40 53.18
N ASN A 129 -62.07 27.62 53.96
CA ASN A 129 -62.16 28.01 55.38
C ASN A 129 -61.77 29.47 55.66
N ALA A 130 -61.45 30.27 54.63
CA ALA A 130 -61.17 31.70 54.76
C ALA A 130 -62.34 32.53 54.20
N SER A 131 -62.90 33.43 55.02
CA SER A 131 -63.98 34.33 54.61
C SER A 131 -63.46 35.40 53.64
N LEU A 132 -63.42 35.06 52.35
CA LEU A 132 -63.03 35.93 51.22
C LEU A 132 -64.25 36.23 50.33
N THR A 133 -64.21 37.34 49.58
CA THR A 133 -65.30 37.70 48.66
C THR A 133 -65.25 36.90 47.34
N GLU A 134 -66.39 36.68 46.66
CA GLU A 134 -66.48 35.89 45.41
C GLU A 134 -65.46 36.33 44.33
N THR A 135 -65.16 37.63 44.26
CA THR A 135 -64.21 38.19 43.29
C THR A 135 -62.74 37.92 43.64
N GLU A 136 -62.43 37.67 44.92
CA GLU A 136 -61.09 37.29 45.39
C GLU A 136 -60.86 35.78 45.25
N GLN A 137 -61.92 34.97 45.39
CA GLN A 137 -61.87 33.52 45.11
C GLN A 137 -61.61 33.22 43.63
N ASP A 138 -62.30 33.89 42.70
CA ASP A 138 -62.10 33.66 41.26
C ASP A 138 -60.70 34.09 40.78
N ASN A 139 -60.13 35.16 41.33
CA ASN A 139 -58.75 35.57 41.02
C ASN A 139 -57.72 34.58 41.58
N LEU A 140 -57.93 34.04 42.79
CA LEU A 140 -57.04 33.05 43.38
C LEU A 140 -57.15 31.67 42.73
N ILE A 141 -58.33 31.28 42.26
CA ILE A 141 -58.55 30.06 41.47
C ILE A 141 -57.87 30.20 40.10
N ASN A 142 -58.00 31.34 39.41
CA ASN A 142 -57.30 31.57 38.15
C ASN A 142 -55.77 31.59 38.34
N ILE A 143 -55.25 32.22 39.39
CA ILE A 143 -53.81 32.20 39.70
C ILE A 143 -53.35 30.78 40.06
N ALA A 144 -54.14 30.01 40.80
CA ALA A 144 -53.83 28.62 41.15
C ALA A 144 -53.91 27.68 39.93
N GLU A 145 -54.83 27.90 39.00
CA GLU A 145 -54.95 27.16 37.74
C GLU A 145 -53.84 27.53 36.75
N GLU A 146 -53.44 28.80 36.69
CA GLU A 146 -52.32 29.30 35.88
C GLU A 146 -50.97 28.83 36.45
N GLN A 147 -50.81 28.79 37.78
CA GLN A 147 -49.67 28.15 38.44
C GLN A 147 -49.67 26.63 38.33
N ALA A 148 -50.84 25.96 38.30
CA ALA A 148 -50.94 24.52 38.08
C ALA A 148 -50.68 24.12 36.62
N GLN A 149 -51.06 24.94 35.63
CA GLN A 149 -50.68 24.76 34.23
C GLN A 149 -49.20 25.02 34.01
N ASN A 150 -48.63 26.08 34.62
CA ASN A 150 -47.21 26.34 34.57
C ASN A 150 -46.40 25.24 35.28
N SER A 151 -46.83 24.74 36.43
CA SER A 151 -46.16 23.65 37.15
C SER A 151 -46.27 22.29 36.43
N ARG A 152 -47.37 22.02 35.71
CA ARG A 152 -47.51 20.84 34.84
C ARG A 152 -46.63 20.94 33.58
N ALA A 153 -46.55 22.12 32.96
CA ALA A 153 -45.67 22.37 31.82
C ALA A 153 -44.18 22.30 32.22
N PHE A 154 -43.85 22.81 33.41
CA PHE A 154 -42.50 22.78 34.00
C PHE A 154 -42.07 21.34 34.32
N ASN A 155 -42.93 20.52 34.95
CA ASN A 155 -42.63 19.10 35.21
C ASN A 155 -42.54 18.25 33.93
N GLU A 156 -43.27 18.59 32.86
CA GLU A 156 -43.15 17.88 31.59
C GLU A 156 -41.90 18.30 30.81
N GLN A 157 -41.48 19.57 30.90
CA GLN A 157 -40.21 20.04 30.35
C GLN A 157 -39.01 19.51 31.13
N ASP A 158 -39.06 19.49 32.46
CA ASP A 158 -38.01 18.94 33.31
C ASP A 158 -37.89 17.41 33.13
N PHE A 159 -39.01 16.69 33.02
CA PHE A 159 -38.99 15.27 32.66
C PHE A 159 -38.44 15.03 31.25
N LYS A 160 -38.75 15.91 30.28
CA LYS A 160 -38.14 15.85 28.94
C LYS A 160 -36.65 16.18 29.00
N ILE A 161 -36.21 17.13 29.83
CA ILE A 161 -34.81 17.51 30.02
C ILE A 161 -34.03 16.41 30.73
N GLU A 162 -34.54 15.81 31.81
CA GLU A 162 -33.94 14.67 32.49
C GLU A 162 -33.88 13.44 31.58
N ARG A 163 -34.93 13.16 30.80
CA ARG A 163 -34.92 12.09 29.79
C ARG A 163 -33.96 12.37 28.64
N MET A 164 -33.82 13.63 28.23
CA MET A 164 -32.84 14.08 27.23
C MET A 164 -31.42 14.05 27.79
N MET A 165 -31.18 14.39 29.05
CA MET A 165 -29.90 14.28 29.75
C MET A 165 -29.54 12.81 30.00
N TRP A 166 -30.50 11.93 30.25
CA TRP A 166 -30.31 10.49 30.35
C TRP A 166 -29.99 9.86 28.97
N LEU A 167 -30.68 10.27 27.90
CA LEU A 167 -30.35 9.86 26.53
C LEU A 167 -29.01 10.43 26.07
N ALA A 168 -28.70 11.69 26.40
CA ALA A 168 -27.42 12.34 26.12
C ALA A 168 -26.30 11.66 26.91
N ASN A 169 -26.47 11.36 28.20
CA ASN A 169 -25.51 10.61 29.00
C ASN A 169 -25.37 9.16 28.54
N ARG A 170 -26.35 8.57 27.86
CA ARG A 170 -26.23 7.23 27.26
C ARG A 170 -25.59 7.27 25.86
N ILE A 171 -25.70 8.40 25.15
CA ILE A 171 -24.98 8.69 23.90
C ILE A 171 -23.52 9.10 24.20
N TYR A 172 -23.27 9.81 25.30
CA TYR A 172 -21.96 10.21 25.82
C TYR A 172 -21.28 9.08 26.61
N ALA A 173 -21.97 8.25 27.40
CA ALA A 173 -21.38 7.06 28.03
C ALA A 173 -21.11 5.93 27.01
N ALA A 174 -21.66 6.04 25.79
CA ALA A 174 -21.21 5.26 24.64
C ALA A 174 -19.92 5.82 23.98
N GLU A 175 -19.26 6.82 24.60
CA GLU A 175 -17.95 7.34 24.18
C GLU A 175 -16.77 6.40 24.47
N GLU A 176 -16.97 5.28 25.15
CA GLU A 176 -16.03 4.16 25.00
C GLU A 176 -16.36 3.39 23.70
N SER A 177 -15.69 3.81 22.62
CA SER A 177 -15.62 3.19 21.27
C SER A 177 -16.39 3.87 20.12
N VAL A 178 -16.36 5.19 20.01
CA VAL A 178 -16.48 5.86 18.70
C VAL A 178 -15.14 5.76 17.93
N GLN A 179 -14.57 4.56 17.85
CA GLN A 179 -13.72 4.20 16.72
C GLN A 179 -14.66 3.86 15.55
N GLU A 180 -15.13 4.93 14.91
CA GLU A 180 -15.67 5.05 13.55
C GLU A 180 -16.37 3.81 12.96
N ILE A 181 -17.67 3.87 12.70
CA ILE A 181 -18.36 2.83 11.91
C ILE A 181 -17.68 2.74 10.53
N PRO A 182 -17.15 1.56 10.11
CA PRO A 182 -16.47 1.41 8.84
C PRO A 182 -17.36 1.77 7.65
N ILE A 183 -16.82 2.51 6.70
CA ILE A 183 -17.45 2.73 5.39
C ILE A 183 -17.35 1.41 4.60
N ASN A 184 -18.49 0.90 4.14
CA ASN A 184 -18.53 -0.29 3.31
C ASN A 184 -18.12 0.04 1.86
N SER A 185 -17.88 -0.98 1.04
CA SER A 185 -17.45 -0.79 -0.35
C SER A 185 -18.46 0.00 -1.19
N GLU A 186 -19.76 -0.19 -0.97
CA GLU A 186 -20.81 0.49 -1.74
C GLU A 186 -20.81 2.01 -1.49
N GLU A 187 -20.77 2.41 -0.22
CA GLU A 187 -20.67 3.81 0.16
C GLU A 187 -19.36 4.44 -0.32
N PHE A 188 -18.24 3.70 -0.24
CA PHE A 188 -16.98 4.16 -0.80
C PHE A 188 -17.09 4.43 -2.31
N PHE A 189 -17.69 3.50 -3.07
CA PHE A 189 -17.86 3.67 -4.52
C PHE A 189 -18.80 4.82 -4.85
N ARG A 190 -19.89 5.00 -4.08
CA ARG A 190 -20.80 6.14 -4.25
C ARG A 190 -20.06 7.47 -4.08
N LEU A 191 -19.25 7.60 -3.04
CA LEU A 191 -18.44 8.81 -2.81
C LEU A 191 -17.40 8.99 -3.91
N TYR A 192 -16.70 7.93 -4.28
CA TYR A 192 -15.71 7.94 -5.36
C TYR A 192 -16.32 8.36 -6.70
N ASP A 193 -17.50 7.87 -7.05
CA ASP A 193 -18.24 8.23 -8.26
C ASP A 193 -18.77 9.67 -8.20
N ALA A 194 -19.10 10.15 -7.00
CA ALA A 194 -19.41 11.56 -6.72
C ALA A 194 -18.17 12.49 -6.74
N ARG A 195 -17.01 11.98 -7.20
CA ARG A 195 -15.73 12.68 -7.30
C ARG A 195 -15.06 12.98 -5.95
N GLU A 196 -15.47 12.33 -4.86
CA GLU A 196 -14.70 12.34 -3.62
C GLU A 196 -13.33 11.70 -3.89
N ARG A 197 -12.28 12.40 -3.48
CA ARG A 197 -10.89 11.92 -3.61
C ARG A 197 -10.17 11.90 -2.27
N ASP A 198 -10.78 12.47 -1.24
CA ASP A 198 -10.26 12.52 0.10
C ASP A 198 -10.97 11.54 1.03
N PHE A 199 -10.24 10.48 1.35
CA PHE A 199 -10.61 9.46 2.31
C PHE A 199 -9.64 9.44 3.50
N SER A 200 -8.93 10.55 3.74
CA SER A 200 -8.05 10.68 4.90
C SER A 200 -8.82 10.53 6.21
N GLU A 201 -8.16 9.93 7.20
CA GLU A 201 -8.69 9.68 8.56
C GLU A 201 -9.92 8.76 8.62
N ARG A 202 -10.50 8.33 7.49
CA ARG A 202 -11.71 7.50 7.47
C ARG A 202 -11.46 6.04 7.85
N ASN A 203 -12.42 5.45 8.55
CA ASN A 203 -12.46 4.00 8.75
C ASN A 203 -12.98 3.25 7.53
N LEU A 204 -12.06 2.52 6.89
CA LEU A 204 -12.25 1.65 5.73
C LEU A 204 -11.85 0.20 6.07
N ARG A 205 -11.91 -0.18 7.35
CA ARG A 205 -11.50 -1.50 7.82
C ARG A 205 -12.30 -2.58 7.10
N ARG A 206 -11.63 -3.64 6.65
CA ARG A 206 -12.20 -4.78 5.89
C ARG A 206 -12.86 -4.42 4.56
N ILE A 207 -12.62 -3.21 4.03
CA ILE A 207 -13.16 -2.85 2.71
C ILE A 207 -12.57 -3.75 1.62
N ASN A 208 -13.37 -4.07 0.60
CA ASN A 208 -12.88 -4.77 -0.59
C ASN A 208 -12.80 -3.81 -1.78
N LEU A 209 -11.58 -3.59 -2.25
CA LEU A 209 -11.26 -2.69 -3.36
C LEU A 209 -10.43 -3.39 -4.47
N ASN A 210 -10.34 -4.72 -4.44
CA ASN A 210 -9.42 -5.52 -5.24
C ASN A 210 -9.46 -5.25 -6.75
N GLY A 211 -8.28 -5.32 -7.40
CA GLY A 211 -8.13 -5.24 -8.86
C GLY A 211 -8.53 -3.92 -9.53
N LYS A 212 -8.86 -2.88 -8.74
CA LYS A 212 -9.26 -1.57 -9.24
C LYS A 212 -8.09 -0.58 -9.26
N ASN A 213 -8.29 0.55 -9.93
CA ASN A 213 -7.32 1.65 -9.96
C ASN A 213 -7.84 2.82 -9.13
N PHE A 214 -7.10 3.18 -8.09
CA PHE A 214 -7.36 4.34 -7.25
C PHE A 214 -6.11 5.23 -7.12
N SER A 215 -5.33 5.32 -8.19
CA SER A 215 -4.21 6.25 -8.25
C SER A 215 -4.65 7.66 -7.87
N SER A 216 -3.80 8.37 -7.13
CA SER A 216 -4.01 9.76 -6.71
C SER A 216 -5.10 10.02 -5.66
N LEU A 217 -5.65 8.99 -5.01
CA LEU A 217 -6.48 9.18 -3.81
C LEU A 217 -5.66 9.59 -2.59
N ASN A 218 -6.32 10.27 -1.65
CA ASN A 218 -5.80 10.54 -0.33
C ASN A 218 -6.40 9.56 0.70
N PHE A 219 -5.55 8.71 1.29
CA PHE A 219 -5.89 7.77 2.37
C PHE A 219 -5.03 8.02 3.62
N SER A 220 -4.42 9.21 3.73
CA SER A 220 -3.55 9.55 4.86
C SER A 220 -4.27 9.31 6.17
N LYS A 221 -3.65 8.61 7.12
CA LYS A 221 -4.23 8.25 8.43
C LYS A 221 -5.53 7.44 8.39
N ALA A 222 -5.98 6.97 7.24
CA ALA A 222 -7.17 6.13 7.13
C ALA A 222 -6.94 4.77 7.82
N ASN A 223 -8.01 4.14 8.28
CA ASN A 223 -7.96 2.77 8.79
C ASN A 223 -8.38 1.79 7.70
N LEU A 224 -7.41 1.17 7.03
CA LEU A 224 -7.56 0.13 6.02
C LEU A 224 -7.18 -1.27 6.55
N ALA A 225 -7.21 -1.47 7.88
CA ALA A 225 -6.86 -2.76 8.47
C ALA A 225 -7.75 -3.88 7.92
N GLU A 226 -7.16 -5.07 7.71
CA GLU A 226 -7.84 -6.27 7.20
C GLU A 226 -8.56 -6.07 5.84
N SER A 227 -8.27 -4.99 5.12
CA SER A 227 -8.88 -4.70 3.81
C SER A 227 -8.31 -5.61 2.71
N ASN A 228 -9.10 -5.81 1.66
CA ASN A 228 -8.64 -6.49 0.45
C ASN A 228 -8.28 -5.48 -0.65
N LEU A 229 -6.99 -5.27 -0.82
CA LEU A 229 -6.36 -4.33 -1.75
C LEU A 229 -5.47 -5.08 -2.77
N SER A 230 -5.68 -6.39 -2.94
CA SER A 230 -4.87 -7.20 -3.86
C SER A 230 -5.01 -6.71 -5.30
N GLU A 231 -3.90 -6.64 -6.02
CA GLU A 231 -3.82 -6.22 -7.43
C GLU A 231 -4.35 -4.80 -7.70
N VAL A 232 -4.56 -4.00 -6.65
CA VAL A 232 -4.99 -2.60 -6.78
C VAL A 232 -3.83 -1.74 -7.27
N ASN A 233 -4.14 -0.75 -8.10
CA ASN A 233 -3.20 0.33 -8.40
C ASN A 233 -3.43 1.51 -7.46
N LEU A 234 -2.51 1.71 -6.52
CA LEU A 234 -2.45 2.85 -5.61
C LEU A 234 -1.23 3.74 -5.91
N SER A 235 -0.72 3.72 -7.14
CA SER A 235 0.40 4.59 -7.51
C SER A 235 0.02 6.07 -7.29
N SER A 236 0.96 6.86 -6.76
CA SER A 236 0.77 8.29 -6.45
C SER A 236 -0.34 8.62 -5.43
N THR A 237 -0.81 7.66 -4.65
CA THR A 237 -1.72 7.95 -3.52
C THR A 237 -0.95 8.48 -2.31
N LYS A 238 -1.66 9.12 -1.37
CA LYS A 238 -1.11 9.45 -0.06
C LYS A 238 -1.56 8.40 0.95
N LEU A 239 -0.61 7.73 1.60
CA LEU A 239 -0.86 6.68 2.59
C LEU A 239 0.00 6.89 3.87
N ASN A 240 0.46 8.12 4.13
CA ASN A 240 1.25 8.39 5.34
C ASN A 240 0.40 8.14 6.58
N GLU A 241 0.99 7.48 7.58
CA GLU A 241 0.35 7.15 8.86
C GLU A 241 -0.94 6.28 8.73
N THR A 242 -1.19 5.68 7.58
CA THR A 242 -2.35 4.80 7.36
C THR A 242 -2.19 3.48 8.14
N ASN A 243 -3.30 2.95 8.68
CA ASN A 243 -3.34 1.61 9.25
C ASN A 243 -3.71 0.58 8.19
N LEU A 244 -2.79 -0.30 7.84
CA LEU A 244 -2.92 -1.42 6.89
C LEU A 244 -2.66 -2.77 7.57
N ASP A 245 -2.80 -2.84 8.89
CA ASP A 245 -2.54 -4.07 9.64
C ASP A 245 -3.41 -5.23 9.13
N GLY A 246 -2.79 -6.36 8.83
CA GLY A 246 -3.46 -7.55 8.29
C GLY A 246 -4.10 -7.38 6.91
N ALA A 247 -3.90 -6.25 6.22
CA ALA A 247 -4.46 -6.04 4.89
C ALA A 247 -3.85 -6.99 3.85
N ASN A 248 -4.67 -7.40 2.89
CA ASN A 248 -4.20 -8.14 1.72
C ASN A 248 -3.78 -7.17 0.61
N LEU A 249 -2.46 -7.03 0.43
CA LEU A 249 -1.78 -6.14 -0.53
C LEU A 249 -1.05 -6.96 -1.60
N GLN A 250 -1.45 -8.22 -1.84
CA GLN A 250 -0.77 -9.11 -2.77
C GLN A 250 -0.74 -8.49 -4.18
N LYS A 251 0.46 -8.45 -4.79
CA LYS A 251 0.68 -7.86 -6.13
C LYS A 251 0.16 -6.42 -6.29
N ILE A 252 0.01 -5.68 -5.19
CA ILE A 252 -0.39 -4.27 -5.25
C ILE A 252 0.66 -3.44 -6.00
N LYS A 253 0.24 -2.35 -6.64
CA LYS A 253 1.14 -1.37 -7.25
C LYS A 253 1.17 -0.09 -6.40
N LEU A 254 2.33 0.19 -5.79
CA LEU A 254 2.57 1.30 -4.85
C LEU A 254 3.79 2.15 -5.25
N ASN A 255 4.06 2.27 -6.56
CA ASN A 255 5.25 2.98 -7.04
C ASN A 255 5.24 4.46 -6.59
N SER A 256 6.35 4.91 -6.00
CA SER A 256 6.56 6.29 -5.56
C SER A 256 5.52 6.82 -4.57
N VAL A 257 5.00 5.96 -3.69
CA VAL A 257 4.01 6.31 -2.66
C VAL A 257 4.70 6.69 -1.34
N ASN A 258 4.03 7.50 -0.51
CA ASN A 258 4.47 7.76 0.85
C ASN A 258 3.64 6.94 1.86
N LEU A 259 4.30 5.99 2.53
CA LEU A 259 3.82 5.16 3.64
C LEU A 259 4.64 5.43 4.92
N GLU A 260 5.25 6.60 5.04
CA GLU A 260 5.98 7.00 6.26
C GLU A 260 5.09 6.81 7.50
N LYS A 261 5.65 6.14 8.52
CA LYS A 261 4.99 5.82 9.80
C LYS A 261 3.67 5.04 9.69
N ALA A 262 3.32 4.48 8.53
CA ALA A 262 2.17 3.60 8.40
C ALA A 262 2.37 2.29 9.19
N THR A 263 1.27 1.64 9.56
CA THR A 263 1.31 0.30 10.17
C THR A 263 0.86 -0.74 9.15
N LEU A 264 1.68 -1.76 8.93
CA LEU A 264 1.45 -2.88 8.00
C LEU A 264 1.70 -4.22 8.71
N LYS A 265 1.39 -4.30 10.02
CA LYS A 265 1.69 -5.49 10.82
C LYS A 265 0.98 -6.69 10.22
N LYS A 266 1.72 -7.76 9.97
CA LYS A 266 1.19 -9.01 9.38
C LYS A 266 0.44 -8.81 8.05
N ALA A 267 0.63 -7.69 7.36
CA ALA A 267 0.03 -7.46 6.05
C ALA A 267 0.65 -8.39 5.00
N ASN A 268 -0.11 -8.76 3.98
CA ASN A 268 0.38 -9.59 2.88
C ASN A 268 0.75 -8.74 1.67
N LEU A 269 2.02 -8.41 1.50
CA LEU A 269 2.61 -7.69 0.36
C LEU A 269 3.32 -8.64 -0.62
N SER A 270 2.99 -9.94 -0.63
CA SER A 270 3.68 -10.90 -1.53
C SER A 270 3.54 -10.51 -3.00
N GLY A 271 4.68 -10.51 -3.71
CA GLY A 271 4.76 -10.13 -5.11
C GLY A 271 4.37 -8.68 -5.42
N ALA A 272 4.30 -7.81 -4.42
CA ALA A 272 3.93 -6.41 -4.60
C ALA A 272 4.98 -5.64 -5.42
N TYR A 273 4.51 -4.68 -6.22
CA TYR A 273 5.34 -3.77 -7.02
C TYR A 273 5.49 -2.45 -6.27
N ILE A 274 6.60 -2.30 -5.56
CA ILE A 274 6.83 -1.23 -4.60
C ILE A 274 8.18 -0.54 -4.86
N TYR A 275 8.33 0.05 -6.06
CA TYR A 275 9.55 0.75 -6.47
C TYR A 275 9.61 2.17 -5.88
N ASP A 276 10.78 2.54 -5.32
CA ASP A 276 11.08 3.89 -4.81
C ASP A 276 10.01 4.41 -3.82
N ILE A 277 9.62 3.56 -2.87
CA ILE A 277 8.61 3.90 -1.86
C ILE A 277 9.25 4.50 -0.61
N ASN A 278 8.51 5.38 0.08
CA ASN A 278 8.87 5.80 1.43
C ASN A 278 8.12 4.97 2.49
N LEU A 279 8.84 4.09 3.19
CA LEU A 279 8.39 3.29 4.34
C LEU A 279 9.18 3.67 5.61
N SER A 280 9.76 4.87 5.67
CA SER A 280 10.53 5.35 6.83
C SER A 280 9.70 5.26 8.11
N GLY A 281 10.24 4.63 9.14
CA GLY A 281 9.57 4.46 10.43
C GLY A 281 8.28 3.64 10.41
N ALA A 282 7.93 2.98 9.29
CA ALA A 282 6.73 2.15 9.20
C ALA A 282 6.88 0.86 10.03
N ASN A 283 5.76 0.31 10.51
CA ASN A 283 5.75 -0.97 11.21
C ASN A 283 5.30 -2.11 10.28
N LEU A 284 6.24 -2.90 9.79
CA LEU A 284 6.03 -4.08 8.95
C LEU A 284 6.27 -5.39 9.72
N SER A 285 6.17 -5.38 11.05
CA SER A 285 6.44 -6.57 11.85
C SER A 285 5.53 -7.75 11.45
N GLY A 286 6.15 -8.89 11.17
CA GLY A 286 5.48 -10.10 10.69
C GLY A 286 4.84 -9.99 9.30
N ALA A 287 5.09 -8.92 8.53
CA ALA A 287 4.53 -8.76 7.19
C ALA A 287 5.13 -9.79 6.20
N ASN A 288 4.34 -10.20 5.22
CA ASN A 288 4.80 -11.05 4.13
C ASN A 288 5.17 -10.20 2.91
N LEU A 289 6.46 -9.98 2.66
CA LEU A 289 7.03 -9.25 1.53
C LEU A 289 7.70 -10.21 0.51
N SER A 290 7.36 -11.51 0.55
CA SER A 290 8.01 -12.49 -0.32
C SER A 290 7.81 -12.16 -1.80
N GLY A 291 8.92 -12.13 -2.56
CA GLY A 291 8.93 -11.74 -3.97
C GLY A 291 8.54 -10.28 -4.25
N ALA A 292 8.42 -9.42 -3.23
CA ALA A 292 8.10 -8.01 -3.43
C ALA A 292 9.28 -7.27 -4.08
N ASN A 293 8.98 -6.34 -4.98
CA ASN A 293 9.97 -5.43 -5.55
C ASN A 293 10.09 -4.19 -4.65
N LEU A 294 11.15 -4.12 -3.83
CA LEU A 294 11.48 -3.03 -2.92
C LEU A 294 12.70 -2.22 -3.41
N ARG A 295 13.00 -2.27 -4.72
CA ARG A 295 14.15 -1.55 -5.29
C ARG A 295 14.03 -0.05 -4.97
N LYS A 296 15.11 0.53 -4.45
CA LYS A 296 15.19 1.93 -3.98
C LYS A 296 14.22 2.32 -2.85
N ALA A 297 13.60 1.35 -2.16
CA ALA A 297 12.72 1.66 -1.04
C ALA A 297 13.49 2.33 0.11
N LYS A 298 12.88 3.34 0.73
CA LYS A 298 13.35 3.97 1.97
C LYS A 298 12.69 3.28 3.15
N LEU A 299 13.45 2.48 3.89
CA LEU A 299 13.04 1.67 5.03
C LEU A 299 13.75 2.11 6.32
N ASN A 300 14.37 3.29 6.35
CA ASN A 300 15.14 3.75 7.49
C ASN A 300 14.29 3.84 8.77
N GLY A 301 14.77 3.22 9.84
CA GLY A 301 14.07 3.14 11.13
C GLY A 301 12.76 2.32 11.13
N SER A 302 12.46 1.57 10.08
CA SER A 302 11.26 0.72 10.03
C SER A 302 11.39 -0.54 10.91
N ASP A 303 10.25 -1.09 11.35
CA ASP A 303 10.22 -2.37 12.06
C ASP A 303 9.86 -3.50 11.09
N LEU A 304 10.85 -4.31 10.71
CA LEU A 304 10.70 -5.49 9.85
C LEU A 304 10.87 -6.79 10.65
N SER A 305 10.71 -6.75 11.98
CA SER A 305 10.92 -7.93 12.83
C SER A 305 9.98 -9.07 12.42
N ASN A 306 10.55 -10.27 12.25
CA ASN A 306 9.86 -11.47 11.77
C ASN A 306 9.17 -11.34 10.39
N ALA A 307 9.51 -10.32 9.60
CA ALA A 307 8.98 -10.17 8.24
C ALA A 307 9.57 -11.21 7.29
N ASN A 308 8.79 -11.66 6.31
CA ASN A 308 9.26 -12.54 5.25
C ASN A 308 9.66 -11.73 4.01
N LEU A 309 10.97 -11.57 3.78
CA LEU A 309 11.56 -10.90 2.61
C LEU A 309 12.13 -11.90 1.59
N SER A 310 11.77 -13.19 1.68
CA SER A 310 12.33 -14.20 0.77
C SER A 310 12.04 -13.86 -0.70
N ASN A 311 13.03 -14.00 -1.57
CA ASN A 311 12.97 -13.62 -2.98
C ASN A 311 12.67 -12.13 -3.26
N ALA A 312 12.72 -11.26 -2.24
CA ALA A 312 12.46 -9.83 -2.44
C ALA A 312 13.62 -9.14 -3.18
N ASN A 313 13.29 -8.09 -3.94
CA ASN A 313 14.29 -7.24 -4.59
C ASN A 313 14.61 -6.03 -3.71
N LEU A 314 15.79 -6.02 -3.08
CA LEU A 314 16.28 -4.96 -2.20
C LEU A 314 17.39 -4.10 -2.83
N LEU A 315 17.57 -4.16 -4.15
CA LEU A 315 18.59 -3.36 -4.84
C LEU A 315 18.44 -1.88 -4.49
N GLU A 316 19.53 -1.25 -4.04
CA GLU A 316 19.57 0.19 -3.70
C GLU A 316 18.60 0.62 -2.57
N ALA A 317 18.02 -0.32 -1.81
CA ALA A 317 17.13 0.00 -0.69
C ALA A 317 17.92 0.54 0.51
N ASN A 318 17.34 1.48 1.24
CA ASN A 318 17.91 2.00 2.49
C ASN A 318 17.20 1.42 3.71
N LEU A 319 17.82 0.47 4.39
CA LEU A 319 17.35 -0.14 5.64
C LEU A 319 18.13 0.36 6.88
N GLU A 320 18.77 1.53 6.82
CA GLU A 320 19.51 2.09 7.95
C GLU A 320 18.65 2.19 9.22
N GLY A 321 19.12 1.59 10.32
CA GLY A 321 18.39 1.58 11.60
C GLY A 321 17.09 0.77 11.61
N ALA A 322 16.78 0.01 10.55
CA ALA A 322 15.61 -0.88 10.53
C ALA A 322 15.81 -2.08 11.46
N ASN A 323 14.74 -2.53 12.13
CA ASN A 323 14.77 -3.75 12.93
C ASN A 323 14.52 -4.98 12.03
N LEU A 324 15.56 -5.76 11.74
CA LEU A 324 15.48 -7.00 10.95
C LEU A 324 15.49 -8.28 11.81
N THR A 325 15.23 -8.17 13.12
CA THR A 325 15.28 -9.33 14.04
C THR A 325 14.31 -10.42 13.58
N GLY A 326 14.83 -11.61 13.24
CA GLY A 326 14.03 -12.75 12.77
C GLY A 326 13.47 -12.61 11.35
N ALA A 327 13.88 -11.59 10.58
CA ALA A 327 13.43 -11.44 9.20
C ALA A 327 14.04 -12.52 8.29
N ASN A 328 13.25 -13.08 7.38
CA ASN A 328 13.74 -14.07 6.40
C ASN A 328 14.17 -13.39 5.10
N LEU A 329 15.46 -13.38 4.76
CA LEU A 329 16.00 -12.83 3.50
C LEU A 329 16.44 -13.92 2.50
N GLU A 330 15.97 -15.15 2.64
CA GLU A 330 16.32 -16.25 1.74
C GLU A 330 16.04 -15.91 0.27
N GLN A 331 17.07 -16.01 -0.58
CA GLN A 331 17.03 -15.68 -2.01
C GLN A 331 16.66 -14.23 -2.33
N ALA A 332 16.61 -13.34 -1.33
CA ALA A 332 16.51 -11.91 -1.59
C ALA A 332 17.75 -11.42 -2.35
N ILE A 333 17.57 -10.43 -3.23
CA ILE A 333 18.69 -9.83 -3.98
C ILE A 333 18.99 -8.43 -3.44
N TYR A 334 20.27 -8.08 -3.34
CA TYR A 334 20.74 -6.76 -2.91
C TYR A 334 22.03 -6.38 -3.65
N ASN A 335 22.45 -5.12 -3.58
CA ASN A 335 23.71 -4.67 -4.20
C ASN A 335 24.52 -3.81 -3.23
N GLU A 336 25.66 -3.31 -3.71
CA GLU A 336 26.56 -2.43 -2.96
C GLU A 336 25.92 -1.11 -2.49
N ASN A 337 24.84 -0.69 -3.13
CA ASN A 337 24.08 0.52 -2.75
C ASN A 337 22.96 0.22 -1.75
N THR A 338 22.69 -1.05 -1.44
CA THR A 338 21.72 -1.43 -0.41
C THR A 338 22.36 -1.17 0.97
N VAL A 339 21.72 -0.32 1.77
CA VAL A 339 22.21 0.04 3.11
C VAL A 339 21.50 -0.83 4.14
N PHE A 340 22.24 -1.71 4.82
CA PHE A 340 21.72 -2.50 5.94
C PHE A 340 21.96 -1.80 7.29
N PRO A 341 21.26 -2.19 8.37
CA PRO A 341 21.60 -1.77 9.73
C PRO A 341 23.06 -2.13 10.08
N LYS A 342 23.72 -1.28 10.88
CA LYS A 342 25.16 -1.36 11.17
C LYS A 342 25.64 -2.74 11.68
N ASP A 343 24.79 -3.44 12.42
CA ASP A 343 25.10 -4.75 13.03
C ASP A 343 24.43 -5.92 12.29
N PHE A 344 23.78 -5.63 11.15
CA PHE A 344 23.14 -6.67 10.35
C PHE A 344 24.18 -7.38 9.49
N VAL A 345 24.51 -8.60 9.88
CA VAL A 345 25.25 -9.52 9.01
C VAL A 345 24.23 -10.12 8.06
N SER A 346 24.25 -9.74 6.77
CA SER A 346 23.35 -10.35 5.79
C SER A 346 23.52 -11.86 5.85
N GLU A 347 22.46 -12.56 6.22
CA GLU A 347 22.50 -14.01 6.35
C GLU A 347 22.97 -14.66 5.05
N LYS A 348 23.57 -15.85 5.17
CA LYS A 348 24.21 -16.64 4.10
C LYS A 348 23.32 -17.00 2.89
N ASN A 349 22.08 -16.50 2.85
CA ASN A 349 21.04 -16.94 1.92
C ASN A 349 20.53 -15.83 0.99
N ALA A 350 20.95 -14.57 1.16
CA ALA A 350 20.67 -13.50 0.20
C ALA A 350 21.76 -13.45 -0.88
N TYR A 351 21.38 -13.03 -2.09
CA TYR A 351 22.28 -12.93 -3.24
C TYR A 351 22.78 -11.49 -3.43
N LEU A 352 24.10 -11.32 -3.33
CA LEU A 352 24.76 -10.08 -3.71
C LEU A 352 24.85 -9.96 -5.24
N ILE A 353 24.20 -8.94 -5.79
CA ILE A 353 24.27 -8.53 -7.19
C ILE A 353 25.30 -7.41 -7.30
N ALA A 354 26.54 -7.79 -7.58
CA ALA A 354 27.66 -6.86 -7.71
C ALA A 354 28.74 -7.45 -8.64
N PRO A 355 29.69 -6.64 -9.12
CA PRO A 355 30.83 -7.14 -9.88
C PRO A 355 31.60 -8.23 -9.12
N GLY A 356 31.98 -9.29 -9.83
CA GLY A 356 32.76 -10.40 -9.28
C GLY A 356 32.01 -11.28 -8.25
N SER A 357 30.71 -11.05 -7.99
CA SER A 357 29.97 -11.83 -7.01
C SER A 357 29.81 -13.30 -7.43
N SER A 358 29.73 -14.21 -6.45
CA SER A 358 29.43 -15.61 -6.71
C SER A 358 27.93 -15.86 -6.61
N LEU A 359 27.34 -16.23 -7.73
CA LEU A 359 25.92 -16.56 -7.92
C LEU A 359 25.78 -17.96 -8.53
N THR A 360 26.74 -18.85 -8.26
CA THR A 360 26.73 -20.22 -8.78
C THR A 360 25.51 -20.95 -8.25
N ASN A 361 24.74 -21.58 -9.13
CA ASN A 361 23.45 -22.23 -8.83
C ASN A 361 22.37 -21.29 -8.26
N ALA A 362 22.55 -19.97 -8.30
CA ALA A 362 21.57 -19.04 -7.77
C ALA A 362 20.22 -19.18 -8.51
N ASN A 363 19.13 -19.12 -7.76
CA ASN A 363 17.80 -19.04 -8.33
C ASN A 363 17.38 -17.57 -8.45
N LEU A 364 17.43 -17.05 -9.67
CA LEU A 364 17.10 -15.66 -10.04
C LEU A 364 15.96 -15.64 -11.08
N ALA A 365 15.14 -16.70 -11.12
CA ALA A 365 14.06 -16.80 -12.09
C ALA A 365 13.04 -15.68 -11.92
N GLY A 366 12.73 -14.98 -13.01
CA GLY A 366 11.80 -13.84 -13.02
C GLY A 366 12.31 -12.59 -12.30
N ALA A 367 13.56 -12.57 -11.80
CA ALA A 367 14.10 -11.43 -11.07
C ALA A 367 14.21 -10.18 -11.97
N ASP A 368 13.92 -9.01 -11.41
CA ASP A 368 14.14 -7.73 -12.08
C ASP A 368 15.55 -7.20 -11.79
N LEU A 369 16.45 -7.50 -12.73
CA LEU A 369 17.88 -7.18 -12.72
C LEU A 369 18.20 -6.13 -13.80
N LYS A 370 17.23 -5.26 -14.13
CA LYS A 370 17.45 -4.18 -15.10
C LYS A 370 18.59 -3.27 -14.65
N GLN A 371 19.49 -2.94 -15.58
CA GLN A 371 20.62 -2.00 -15.37
C GLN A 371 21.58 -2.37 -14.22
N VAL A 372 21.60 -3.63 -13.77
CA VAL A 372 22.56 -4.05 -12.74
C VAL A 372 23.97 -4.19 -13.32
N ASN A 373 24.97 -4.09 -12.44
CA ASN A 373 26.36 -4.39 -12.76
C ASN A 373 26.75 -5.76 -12.18
N LEU A 374 27.01 -6.71 -13.07
CA LEU A 374 27.44 -8.08 -12.80
C LEU A 374 28.73 -8.40 -13.56
N THR A 375 29.55 -7.38 -13.89
CA THR A 375 30.83 -7.59 -14.56
C THR A 375 31.69 -8.59 -13.80
N GLY A 376 32.21 -9.62 -14.49
CA GLY A 376 33.04 -10.66 -13.90
C GLY A 376 32.34 -11.58 -12.89
N ALA A 377 31.02 -11.45 -12.68
CA ALA A 377 30.30 -12.29 -11.73
C ALA A 377 30.24 -13.76 -12.18
N ASN A 378 30.20 -14.69 -11.23
CA ASN A 378 30.10 -16.12 -11.50
C ASN A 378 28.66 -16.63 -11.32
N LEU A 379 27.91 -16.67 -12.41
CA LEU A 379 26.53 -17.18 -12.53
C LEU A 379 26.45 -18.59 -13.11
N LYS A 380 27.52 -19.39 -12.97
CA LYS A 380 27.56 -20.76 -13.50
C LYS A 380 26.38 -21.59 -12.97
N TRP A 381 25.68 -22.26 -13.88
CA TRP A 381 24.46 -23.04 -13.60
C TRP A 381 23.32 -22.28 -12.90
N ALA A 382 23.36 -20.94 -12.84
CA ALA A 382 22.28 -20.16 -12.26
C ALA A 382 20.99 -20.33 -13.07
N ASN A 383 19.85 -20.27 -12.37
CA ASN A 383 18.54 -20.22 -12.99
C ASN A 383 18.11 -18.75 -13.14
N ILE A 384 18.22 -18.21 -14.34
CA ILE A 384 17.88 -16.82 -14.69
C ILE A 384 16.72 -16.79 -15.69
N ASN A 385 15.89 -17.84 -15.67
CA ASN A 385 14.74 -18.00 -16.56
C ASN A 385 13.78 -16.84 -16.43
N SER A 386 13.33 -16.28 -17.56
CA SER A 386 12.36 -15.17 -17.61
C SER A 386 12.77 -13.91 -16.83
N ALA A 387 14.02 -13.81 -16.36
CA ALA A 387 14.49 -12.63 -15.64
C ALA A 387 14.64 -11.43 -16.58
N ASN A 388 14.53 -10.23 -16.01
CA ASN A 388 14.73 -8.99 -16.74
C ASN A 388 16.15 -8.47 -16.51
N LEU A 389 17.03 -8.58 -17.51
CA LEU A 389 18.42 -8.11 -17.50
C LEU A 389 18.63 -6.96 -18.49
N GLU A 390 17.56 -6.28 -18.90
CA GLU A 390 17.64 -5.19 -19.88
C GLU A 390 18.70 -4.16 -19.47
N SER A 391 19.61 -3.84 -20.40
CA SER A 391 20.70 -2.88 -20.19
C SER A 391 21.63 -3.19 -19.01
N ALA A 392 21.68 -4.43 -18.53
CA ALA A 392 22.65 -4.85 -17.51
C ALA A 392 24.07 -4.97 -18.11
N ASP A 393 25.08 -4.93 -17.24
CA ASP A 393 26.47 -5.21 -17.59
C ASP A 393 26.87 -6.58 -17.04
N LEU A 394 27.06 -7.56 -17.93
CA LEU A 394 27.56 -8.91 -17.62
C LEU A 394 28.89 -9.18 -18.34
N SER A 395 29.62 -8.13 -18.70
CA SER A 395 30.92 -8.29 -19.36
C SER A 395 31.85 -9.16 -18.50
N GLU A 396 32.56 -10.09 -19.12
CA GLU A 396 33.49 -11.05 -18.47
C GLU A 396 32.83 -12.01 -17.45
N ALA A 397 31.49 -11.99 -17.32
CA ALA A 397 30.79 -12.89 -16.40
C ALA A 397 30.83 -14.36 -16.87
N ASN A 398 30.71 -15.29 -15.93
CA ASN A 398 30.58 -16.72 -16.21
C ASN A 398 29.11 -17.16 -16.06
N LEU A 399 28.46 -17.43 -17.19
CA LEU A 399 27.10 -17.97 -17.34
C LEU A 399 27.12 -19.41 -17.89
N SER A 400 28.25 -20.12 -17.80
CA SER A 400 28.36 -21.47 -18.36
C SER A 400 27.30 -22.40 -17.78
N GLY A 401 26.57 -23.09 -18.67
CA GLY A 401 25.45 -23.96 -18.33
C GLY A 401 24.26 -23.30 -17.63
N ALA A 402 24.20 -21.96 -17.53
CA ALA A 402 23.09 -21.26 -16.91
C ALA A 402 21.80 -21.39 -17.73
N ASN A 403 20.65 -21.24 -17.08
CA ASN A 403 19.35 -21.22 -17.73
C ASN A 403 18.85 -19.78 -17.90
N LEU A 404 18.96 -19.24 -19.11
CA LEU A 404 18.46 -17.92 -19.51
C LEU A 404 17.22 -17.99 -20.39
N THR A 405 16.55 -19.15 -20.47
CA THR A 405 15.37 -19.35 -21.32
C THR A 405 14.33 -18.24 -21.05
N ARG A 406 13.86 -17.58 -22.11
CA ARG A 406 12.92 -16.43 -22.08
C ARG A 406 13.40 -15.19 -21.32
N ALA A 407 14.66 -15.09 -20.92
CA ALA A 407 15.18 -13.88 -20.29
C ALA A 407 15.15 -12.68 -21.25
N ASN A 408 15.01 -11.49 -20.68
CA ASN A 408 15.14 -10.24 -21.42
C ASN A 408 16.57 -9.70 -21.28
N LEU A 409 17.38 -9.83 -22.32
CA LEU A 409 18.75 -9.32 -22.43
C LEU A 409 18.85 -8.16 -23.44
N CYS A 410 17.76 -7.46 -23.75
CA CYS A 410 17.81 -6.32 -24.66
C CYS A 410 18.85 -5.27 -24.20
N ASN A 411 19.68 -4.80 -25.13
CA ASN A 411 20.75 -3.82 -24.90
C ASN A 411 21.77 -4.19 -23.80
N THR A 412 21.87 -5.48 -23.44
CA THR A 412 22.80 -5.95 -22.40
C THR A 412 24.24 -5.97 -22.92
N LYS A 413 25.20 -5.64 -22.06
CA LYS A 413 26.62 -5.88 -22.35
C LYS A 413 27.01 -7.27 -21.88
N LEU A 414 27.45 -8.09 -22.82
CA LEU A 414 27.86 -9.49 -22.67
C LEU A 414 29.26 -9.69 -23.31
N ILE A 415 30.11 -8.67 -23.21
CA ILE A 415 31.44 -8.67 -23.82
C ILE A 415 32.30 -9.71 -23.10
N GLN A 416 32.95 -10.62 -23.83
CA GLN A 416 33.82 -11.66 -23.24
C GLN A 416 33.13 -12.55 -22.18
N THR A 417 31.79 -12.61 -22.17
CA THR A 417 31.03 -13.46 -21.25
C THR A 417 31.12 -14.93 -21.66
N ASP A 418 31.29 -15.83 -20.69
CA ASP A 418 31.23 -17.28 -20.93
C ASP A 418 29.79 -17.79 -20.77
N MET A 419 29.12 -18.07 -21.87
CA MET A 419 27.79 -18.69 -21.96
C MET A 419 27.86 -20.10 -22.56
N SER A 420 29.00 -20.79 -22.46
CA SER A 420 29.15 -22.14 -23.00
C SER A 420 28.12 -23.12 -22.42
N GLY A 421 27.42 -23.84 -23.30
CA GLY A 421 26.37 -24.79 -22.93
C GLY A 421 25.13 -24.17 -22.26
N ALA A 422 25.01 -22.84 -22.23
CA ALA A 422 23.86 -22.17 -21.62
C ALA A 422 22.56 -22.40 -22.42
N LYS A 423 21.43 -22.33 -21.73
CA LYS A 423 20.08 -22.41 -22.33
C LYS A 423 19.57 -21.00 -22.58
N LEU A 424 19.52 -20.59 -23.84
CA LEU A 424 19.04 -19.27 -24.29
C LEU A 424 17.81 -19.38 -25.22
N SER A 425 17.04 -20.47 -25.16
CA SER A 425 15.84 -20.60 -26.00
C SER A 425 14.86 -19.46 -25.73
N GLU A 426 14.28 -18.91 -26.80
CA GLU A 426 13.30 -17.79 -26.75
C GLU A 426 13.81 -16.51 -26.02
N THR A 427 15.13 -16.35 -25.85
CA THR A 427 15.71 -15.19 -25.17
C THR A 427 15.66 -13.94 -26.05
N LYS A 428 15.43 -12.77 -25.46
CA LYS A 428 15.48 -11.49 -26.18
C LYS A 428 16.88 -10.90 -26.08
N LEU A 429 17.62 -10.86 -27.17
CA LEU A 429 18.99 -10.31 -27.24
C LEU A 429 19.06 -9.05 -28.11
N THR A 430 17.91 -8.44 -28.44
CA THR A 430 17.87 -7.29 -29.34
C THR A 430 18.80 -6.17 -28.88
N GLY A 431 19.73 -5.76 -29.74
CA GLY A 431 20.70 -4.71 -29.43
C GLY A 431 21.80 -5.09 -28.42
N ALA A 432 21.87 -6.34 -27.97
CA ALA A 432 22.89 -6.78 -27.02
C ALA A 432 24.30 -6.80 -27.66
N ASN A 433 25.33 -6.62 -26.83
CA ASN A 433 26.73 -6.67 -27.25
C ASN A 433 27.41 -7.93 -26.70
N LEU A 434 27.59 -8.93 -27.54
CA LEU A 434 28.26 -10.21 -27.26
C LEU A 434 29.64 -10.29 -27.93
N THR A 435 30.33 -9.16 -28.07
CA THR A 435 31.67 -9.14 -28.67
C THR A 435 32.60 -10.09 -27.90
N ALA A 436 33.24 -11.01 -28.62
CA ALA A 436 34.13 -12.04 -28.06
C ALA A 436 33.50 -12.94 -26.97
N ALA A 437 32.16 -13.05 -26.92
CA ALA A 437 31.48 -13.95 -25.98
C ALA A 437 31.65 -15.43 -26.40
N ASN A 438 31.69 -16.33 -25.42
CA ASN A 438 31.71 -17.77 -25.65
C ASN A 438 30.29 -18.35 -25.56
N LEU A 439 29.73 -18.80 -26.67
CA LEU A 439 28.42 -19.45 -26.82
C LEU A 439 28.56 -20.90 -27.31
N ASN A 440 29.75 -21.51 -27.19
CA ASN A 440 29.98 -22.87 -27.67
C ASN A 440 28.95 -23.84 -27.08
N THR A 441 28.32 -24.64 -27.92
CA THR A 441 27.25 -25.61 -27.58
C THR A 441 25.99 -25.01 -26.94
N ALA A 442 25.84 -23.69 -26.90
CA ALA A 442 24.66 -23.03 -26.35
C ALA A 442 23.41 -23.30 -27.21
N ASN A 443 22.24 -23.29 -26.55
CA ASN A 443 20.96 -23.45 -27.22
C ASN A 443 20.26 -22.09 -27.37
N LEU A 444 20.21 -21.55 -28.58
CA LEU A 444 19.56 -20.29 -28.94
C LEU A 444 18.32 -20.49 -29.84
N ILE A 445 17.65 -21.64 -29.76
CA ILE A 445 16.42 -21.88 -30.53
C ILE A 445 15.42 -20.74 -30.29
N GLN A 446 14.91 -20.16 -31.37
CA GLN A 446 13.94 -19.05 -31.33
C GLN A 446 14.40 -17.79 -30.57
N ALA A 447 15.70 -17.63 -30.29
CA ALA A 447 16.22 -16.40 -29.71
C ALA A 447 16.06 -15.21 -30.68
N ASP A 448 15.82 -14.02 -30.13
CA ASP A 448 15.75 -12.77 -30.89
C ASP A 448 17.12 -12.08 -30.89
N LEU A 449 17.88 -12.24 -31.97
CA LEU A 449 19.24 -11.71 -32.15
C LEU A 449 19.26 -10.44 -33.02
N GLN A 450 18.12 -9.78 -33.22
CA GLN A 450 18.05 -8.58 -34.06
C GLN A 450 18.99 -7.47 -33.54
N SER A 451 19.76 -6.86 -34.43
CA SER A 451 20.71 -5.79 -34.09
C SER A 451 21.76 -6.17 -33.03
N THR A 452 22.02 -7.46 -32.84
CA THR A 452 23.03 -7.93 -31.88
C THR A 452 24.43 -7.80 -32.45
N ASN A 453 25.40 -7.42 -31.61
CA ASN A 453 26.81 -7.46 -31.98
C ASN A 453 27.46 -8.76 -31.46
N LEU A 454 27.80 -9.67 -32.38
CA LEU A 454 28.46 -10.96 -32.15
C LEU A 454 29.89 -10.96 -32.73
N THR A 455 30.52 -9.79 -32.88
CA THR A 455 31.87 -9.70 -33.44
C THR A 455 32.85 -10.59 -32.67
N ALA A 456 33.59 -11.45 -33.38
CA ALA A 456 34.53 -12.40 -32.81
C ALA A 456 33.96 -13.35 -31.72
N ALA A 457 32.64 -13.54 -31.65
CA ALA A 457 32.03 -14.48 -30.72
C ALA A 457 32.29 -15.94 -31.12
N GLU A 458 32.34 -16.84 -30.14
CA GLU A 458 32.56 -18.28 -30.32
C GLU A 458 31.23 -19.03 -30.23
N LEU A 459 30.68 -19.50 -31.34
CA LEU A 459 29.39 -20.20 -31.45
C LEU A 459 29.54 -21.66 -31.93
N GLY A 460 30.70 -22.27 -31.72
CA GLY A 460 30.99 -23.64 -32.14
C GLY A 460 29.95 -24.64 -31.63
N GLY A 461 29.27 -25.33 -32.55
CA GLY A 461 28.23 -26.30 -32.23
C GLY A 461 26.96 -25.73 -31.58
N ALA A 462 26.79 -24.40 -31.55
CA ALA A 462 25.57 -23.78 -31.02
C ALA A 462 24.35 -24.10 -31.90
N ASN A 463 23.17 -24.10 -31.29
CA ASN A 463 21.90 -24.32 -31.99
C ASN A 463 21.11 -23.02 -32.13
N LEU A 464 21.03 -22.50 -33.36
CA LEU A 464 20.35 -21.24 -33.68
C LEU A 464 19.07 -21.45 -34.52
N LYS A 465 18.52 -22.67 -34.54
CA LYS A 465 17.31 -22.97 -35.30
C LYS A 465 16.17 -22.00 -34.98
N ASN A 466 15.57 -21.44 -36.03
CA ASN A 466 14.45 -20.48 -35.94
C ASN A 466 14.74 -19.19 -35.15
N SER A 467 16.01 -18.85 -34.90
CA SER A 467 16.36 -17.55 -34.29
C SER A 467 16.14 -16.40 -35.29
N LYS A 468 15.93 -15.19 -34.75
CA LYS A 468 15.61 -14.00 -35.54
C LYS A 468 16.84 -13.13 -35.72
N PHE A 469 17.12 -12.75 -36.97
CA PHE A 469 18.17 -11.79 -37.34
C PHE A 469 17.55 -10.62 -38.12
N ASN A 470 18.26 -9.50 -38.16
CA ASN A 470 17.99 -8.41 -39.09
C ASN A 470 19.30 -7.89 -39.70
N GLY A 471 19.22 -7.03 -40.72
CA GLY A 471 20.39 -6.51 -41.43
C GLY A 471 21.40 -5.73 -40.58
N SER A 472 21.06 -5.36 -39.34
CA SER A 472 21.95 -4.69 -38.38
C SER A 472 22.72 -5.68 -37.49
N THR A 473 22.49 -6.98 -37.63
CA THR A 473 23.20 -7.99 -36.83
C THR A 473 24.62 -8.18 -37.37
N ASN A 474 25.62 -8.11 -36.49
CA ASN A 474 27.03 -8.21 -36.88
C ASN A 474 27.67 -9.49 -36.34
N LEU A 475 28.08 -10.39 -37.22
CA LEU A 475 28.80 -11.62 -36.91
C LEU A 475 30.22 -11.63 -37.52
N SER A 476 30.80 -10.46 -37.79
CA SER A 476 32.13 -10.36 -38.40
C SER A 476 33.18 -11.08 -37.55
N GLY A 477 33.97 -11.96 -38.18
CA GLY A 477 35.00 -12.74 -37.50
C GLY A 477 34.51 -13.75 -36.46
N ALA A 478 33.20 -13.99 -36.35
CA ALA A 478 32.67 -14.97 -35.41
C ALA A 478 33.04 -16.41 -35.81
N ASN A 479 33.28 -17.27 -34.83
CA ASN A 479 33.47 -18.69 -35.05
C ASN A 479 32.13 -19.42 -34.97
N LEU A 480 31.62 -19.88 -36.10
CA LEU A 480 30.34 -20.57 -36.28
C LEU A 480 30.55 -22.04 -36.70
N SER A 481 31.70 -22.64 -36.35
CA SER A 481 32.00 -24.00 -36.80
C SER A 481 30.98 -25.02 -36.28
N GLY A 482 30.45 -25.88 -37.16
CA GLY A 482 29.46 -26.89 -36.77
C GLY A 482 28.11 -26.34 -36.28
N VAL A 483 27.83 -25.06 -36.46
CA VAL A 483 26.58 -24.42 -36.01
C VAL A 483 25.37 -25.00 -36.74
N ASN A 484 24.21 -25.07 -36.08
CA ASN A 484 22.94 -25.42 -36.71
C ASN A 484 22.10 -24.17 -37.03
N LEU A 485 21.97 -23.87 -38.33
CA LEU A 485 21.25 -22.72 -38.91
C LEU A 485 20.16 -23.14 -39.90
N VAL A 486 19.64 -24.37 -39.78
CA VAL A 486 18.60 -24.90 -40.69
C VAL A 486 17.39 -23.96 -40.75
N GLY A 487 17.03 -23.54 -41.96
CA GLY A 487 15.85 -22.70 -42.24
C GLY A 487 15.91 -21.29 -41.66
N VAL A 488 17.07 -20.83 -41.19
CA VAL A 488 17.22 -19.49 -40.62
C VAL A 488 17.33 -18.45 -41.74
N SER A 489 16.67 -17.31 -41.56
CA SER A 489 16.87 -16.12 -42.40
C SER A 489 17.92 -15.22 -41.77
N ILE A 490 19.10 -15.15 -42.38
CA ILE A 490 20.19 -14.31 -41.91
C ILE A 490 20.32 -13.12 -42.85
N TYR A 491 20.24 -11.93 -42.27
CA TYR A 491 20.56 -10.67 -42.91
C TYR A 491 21.68 -10.04 -42.07
N GLY A 492 22.70 -9.44 -42.70
CA GLY A 492 23.78 -8.77 -41.96
C GLY A 492 25.18 -9.08 -42.47
N ASN A 493 26.15 -9.11 -41.55
CA ASN A 493 27.57 -9.25 -41.88
C ASN A 493 28.20 -10.50 -41.27
N LEU A 494 28.75 -11.39 -42.12
CA LEU A 494 29.53 -12.58 -41.78
C LEU A 494 30.94 -12.51 -42.39
N SER A 495 31.44 -11.32 -42.73
CA SER A 495 32.79 -11.17 -43.30
C SER A 495 33.84 -11.79 -42.38
N GLY A 496 34.69 -12.67 -42.95
CA GLY A 496 35.76 -13.36 -42.22
C GLY A 496 35.28 -14.39 -41.18
N ALA A 497 33.99 -14.69 -41.11
CA ALA A 497 33.46 -15.65 -40.15
C ALA A 497 33.85 -17.09 -40.51
N ASN A 498 33.98 -17.95 -39.49
CA ASN A 498 34.26 -19.38 -39.69
C ASN A 498 32.99 -20.22 -39.61
N LEU A 499 32.39 -20.58 -40.73
CA LEU A 499 31.24 -21.48 -40.86
C LEU A 499 31.64 -22.91 -41.26
N SER A 500 32.88 -23.36 -40.99
CA SER A 500 33.31 -24.71 -41.36
C SER A 500 32.38 -25.77 -40.76
N LYS A 501 31.96 -26.76 -41.56
CA LYS A 501 31.03 -27.84 -41.17
C LYS A 501 29.67 -27.38 -40.63
N ALA A 502 29.29 -26.11 -40.83
CA ALA A 502 27.98 -25.62 -40.42
C ALA A 502 26.85 -26.29 -41.20
N ASN A 503 25.70 -26.48 -40.55
CA ASN A 503 24.47 -26.94 -41.19
C ASN A 503 23.59 -25.73 -41.54
N LEU A 504 23.57 -25.38 -42.82
CA LEU A 504 22.85 -24.26 -43.42
C LEU A 504 21.75 -24.73 -44.40
N CYS A 505 21.30 -25.99 -44.27
CA CYS A 505 20.31 -26.57 -45.16
C CYS A 505 19.03 -25.71 -45.16
N GLY A 506 18.61 -25.27 -46.35
CA GLY A 506 17.43 -24.42 -46.55
C GLY A 506 17.52 -23.02 -45.95
N ALA A 507 18.71 -22.56 -45.53
CA ALA A 507 18.86 -21.21 -44.97
C ALA A 507 18.65 -20.12 -46.03
N HIS A 508 18.07 -18.98 -45.62
CA HIS A 508 17.92 -17.80 -46.46
C HIS A 508 19.07 -16.82 -46.19
N LEU A 509 20.02 -16.75 -47.12
CA LEU A 509 21.28 -15.98 -47.04
C LEU A 509 21.37 -14.90 -48.14
N HIS A 510 20.22 -14.40 -48.59
CA HIS A 510 20.12 -13.43 -49.68
C HIS A 510 20.83 -12.11 -49.34
N ALA A 511 21.65 -11.61 -50.27
CA ALA A 511 22.40 -10.36 -50.15
C ALA A 511 23.35 -10.28 -48.93
N LEU A 512 23.69 -11.42 -48.33
CA LEU A 512 24.52 -11.50 -47.13
C LEU A 512 26.00 -11.21 -47.44
N ASN A 513 26.69 -10.53 -46.52
CA ASN A 513 28.14 -10.34 -46.66
C ASN A 513 28.91 -11.53 -46.09
N LEU A 514 29.48 -12.37 -46.95
CA LEU A 514 30.30 -13.54 -46.65
C LEU A 514 31.74 -13.38 -47.17
N THR A 515 32.19 -12.17 -47.47
CA THR A 515 33.55 -11.92 -47.97
C THR A 515 34.59 -12.53 -47.02
N ALA A 516 35.53 -13.30 -47.58
CA ALA A 516 36.58 -14.02 -46.85
C ALA A 516 36.09 -15.00 -45.76
N ALA A 517 34.81 -15.40 -45.76
CA ALA A 517 34.30 -16.40 -44.83
C ALA A 517 34.84 -17.81 -45.13
N ASN A 518 35.04 -18.62 -44.10
CA ASN A 518 35.40 -20.03 -44.23
C ASN A 518 34.15 -20.91 -44.16
N LEU A 519 33.76 -21.55 -45.26
CA LEU A 519 32.62 -22.46 -45.38
C LEU A 519 33.06 -23.91 -45.70
N ILE A 520 34.30 -24.29 -45.36
CA ILE A 520 34.82 -25.63 -45.67
C ILE A 520 33.90 -26.72 -45.11
N GLY A 521 33.44 -27.63 -45.97
CA GLY A 521 32.59 -28.75 -45.59
C GLY A 521 31.20 -28.38 -45.05
N ALA A 522 30.74 -27.13 -45.25
CA ALA A 522 29.40 -26.71 -44.83
C ALA A 522 28.30 -27.39 -45.66
N ASP A 523 27.16 -27.70 -45.04
CA ASP A 523 25.97 -28.22 -45.71
C ASP A 523 25.05 -27.06 -46.09
N LEU A 524 25.05 -26.69 -47.37
CA LEU A 524 24.29 -25.58 -47.95
C LEU A 524 23.13 -26.08 -48.84
N ARG A 525 22.69 -27.33 -48.67
CA ARG A 525 21.64 -27.90 -49.52
C ARG A 525 20.37 -27.05 -49.49
N GLY A 526 19.87 -26.67 -50.66
CA GLY A 526 18.66 -25.84 -50.77
C GLY A 526 18.78 -24.41 -50.22
N ALA A 527 19.99 -23.94 -49.87
CA ALA A 527 20.17 -22.59 -49.34
C ALA A 527 20.03 -21.51 -50.43
N ASN A 528 19.48 -20.35 -50.08
CA ASN A 528 19.39 -19.21 -50.99
C ASN A 528 20.55 -18.24 -50.74
N LEU A 529 21.55 -18.22 -51.61
CA LEU A 529 22.71 -17.32 -51.60
C LEU A 529 22.62 -16.23 -52.69
N ASN A 530 21.43 -15.95 -53.23
CA ASN A 530 21.28 -14.97 -54.29
C ASN A 530 21.76 -13.59 -53.82
N HIS A 531 22.51 -12.88 -54.66
CA HIS A 531 23.13 -11.57 -54.39
C HIS A 531 24.14 -11.55 -53.23
N ALA A 532 24.51 -12.72 -52.66
CA ALA A 532 25.48 -12.78 -51.58
C ALA A 532 26.88 -12.33 -52.05
N LYS A 533 27.64 -11.70 -51.15
CA LYS A 533 29.03 -11.32 -51.36
C LYS A 533 29.94 -12.43 -50.85
N LEU A 534 30.49 -13.25 -51.73
CA LEU A 534 31.32 -14.41 -51.42
C LEU A 534 32.78 -14.19 -51.86
N GLU A 535 33.19 -12.95 -52.13
CA GLU A 535 34.55 -12.67 -52.60
C GLU A 535 35.59 -13.21 -51.62
N LYS A 536 36.56 -13.98 -52.12
CA LYS A 536 37.61 -14.64 -51.32
C LYS A 536 37.10 -15.63 -50.25
N ALA A 537 35.82 -16.01 -50.28
CA ALA A 537 35.29 -17.03 -49.38
C ALA A 537 35.84 -18.41 -49.73
N ASN A 538 35.93 -19.32 -48.76
CA ASN A 538 36.40 -20.69 -48.97
C ASN A 538 35.26 -21.70 -48.82
N LEU A 539 34.75 -22.23 -49.93
CA LEU A 539 33.66 -23.21 -50.00
C LEU A 539 34.16 -24.63 -50.28
N LYS A 540 35.45 -24.92 -50.14
CA LYS A 540 36.01 -26.26 -50.43
C LYS A 540 35.23 -27.35 -49.68
N ASP A 541 34.88 -28.43 -50.37
CA ASP A 541 34.10 -29.56 -49.84
C ASP A 541 32.68 -29.22 -49.35
N ALA A 542 32.17 -27.99 -49.57
CA ALA A 542 30.81 -27.62 -49.20
C ALA A 542 29.77 -28.25 -50.12
N ASN A 543 28.62 -28.64 -49.55
CA ASN A 543 27.52 -29.24 -50.32
C ASN A 543 26.51 -28.17 -50.76
N LEU A 544 26.58 -27.76 -52.03
CA LEU A 544 25.68 -26.76 -52.64
C LEU A 544 24.46 -27.38 -53.36
N SER A 545 24.15 -28.67 -53.15
CA SER A 545 23.09 -29.34 -53.90
C SER A 545 21.73 -28.63 -53.71
N GLY A 546 21.17 -28.10 -54.80
CA GLY A 546 19.91 -27.35 -54.78
C GLY A 546 20.00 -25.93 -54.23
N ALA A 547 21.21 -25.42 -53.92
CA ALA A 547 21.41 -24.03 -53.52
C ALA A 547 21.28 -23.08 -54.73
N THR A 548 20.81 -21.85 -54.48
CA THR A 548 20.73 -20.80 -55.52
C THR A 548 21.81 -19.74 -55.30
N LEU A 549 22.53 -19.36 -56.35
CA LEU A 549 23.63 -18.35 -56.31
C LEU A 549 23.44 -17.24 -57.34
N GLU A 550 22.20 -16.90 -57.70
CA GLU A 550 21.92 -15.89 -58.71
C GLU A 550 22.50 -14.53 -58.29
N ASN A 551 23.28 -13.89 -59.18
CA ASN A 551 23.95 -12.61 -58.92
C ASN A 551 24.89 -12.60 -57.69
N ALA A 552 25.33 -13.76 -57.19
CA ALA A 552 26.33 -13.83 -56.14
C ALA A 552 27.70 -13.36 -56.66
N LYS A 553 28.46 -12.65 -55.82
CA LYS A 553 29.81 -12.18 -56.16
C LYS A 553 30.85 -13.18 -55.67
N LEU A 554 31.52 -13.87 -56.59
CA LEU A 554 32.40 -15.00 -56.29
C LEU A 554 33.89 -14.73 -56.56
N THR A 555 34.27 -13.51 -56.95
CA THR A 555 35.66 -13.18 -57.31
C THR A 555 36.65 -13.60 -56.21
N GLY A 556 37.60 -14.47 -56.57
CA GLY A 556 38.62 -15.03 -55.69
C GLY A 556 38.11 -16.09 -54.71
N ALA A 557 36.85 -16.53 -54.78
CA ALA A 557 36.31 -17.57 -53.91
C ALA A 557 36.89 -18.95 -54.28
N ILE A 558 37.15 -19.80 -53.27
CA ILE A 558 37.50 -21.21 -53.48
C ILE A 558 36.20 -22.00 -53.55
N MET A 559 35.94 -22.66 -54.68
CA MET A 559 34.72 -23.42 -54.95
C MET A 559 34.76 -24.82 -54.31
N PRO A 560 33.65 -25.57 -54.25
CA PRO A 560 33.60 -26.89 -53.61
C PRO A 560 34.64 -27.91 -54.09
N ASP A 561 35.03 -27.85 -55.36
CA ASP A 561 36.06 -28.71 -55.97
C ASP A 561 37.51 -28.27 -55.64
N GLY A 562 37.68 -27.14 -54.95
CA GLY A 562 38.96 -26.56 -54.59
C GLY A 562 39.54 -25.57 -55.61
N THR A 563 38.86 -25.31 -56.72
CA THR A 563 39.29 -24.30 -57.71
C THR A 563 38.97 -22.88 -57.25
N THR A 564 39.69 -21.88 -57.77
CA THR A 564 39.40 -20.47 -57.50
C THR A 564 38.54 -19.88 -58.62
N HIS A 565 37.43 -19.24 -58.25
CA HIS A 565 36.57 -18.51 -59.19
C HIS A 565 37.17 -17.13 -59.48
N GLU A 566 37.37 -16.82 -60.76
CA GLU A 566 37.91 -15.52 -61.21
C GLU A 566 36.95 -14.35 -60.96
#